data_AF-A0A3R7R8R4-F1
#
_entry.id   AF-A0A3R7R8R4-F1
#
_cell.length_a   1.000
_cell.length_b   1.000
_cell.length_c   1.000
_cell.angle_alpha   90.00
_cell.angle_beta   90.00
_cell.angle_gamma   90.00
#
_symmetry.space_group_name_H-M   'P 1'
#
loop_
_entity.id
_entity.type
_entity.pdbx_description
1 polymer ?
#
loop_
_entity_poly.entity_id
_entity_poly.type
_entity_poly.pdbx_seq_one_letter_code
_entity_poly.pdbx_strand_id
1 'polypeptide(L)'
;MSPQSIVAKQLLRQSTLQPRLKLPAGRIVSLEEGRRLARLVHEEEEHTAATSLAAAENRSLSSPVVLEEQVSKRILLLRRKNNSAANIKAAVAYAQRSKGSSAAGKIDTEVRDIAAKLLRKDQSSRAALRERHGRSKGARKRKGPSHK
;
A
#
# COMPACT_ATOMS: atom_id res chain seq x y z
N MET A 1 79.91 17.23 -30.36
CA MET A 1 79.00 16.19 -29.83
C MET A 1 79.02 16.32 -28.31
N SER A 2 77.88 16.61 -27.67
CA SER A 2 77.84 16.72 -26.20
C SER A 2 77.89 15.33 -25.55
N PRO A 3 78.48 15.17 -24.35
CA PRO A 3 78.52 13.89 -23.64
C PRO A 3 77.11 13.33 -23.39
N GLN A 4 76.14 14.20 -23.12
CA GLN A 4 74.73 13.84 -22.97
C GLN A 4 74.17 13.19 -24.24
N SER A 5 74.52 13.69 -25.44
CA SER A 5 74.06 13.12 -26.71
C SER A 5 74.64 11.72 -26.97
N ILE A 6 75.85 11.44 -26.48
CA ILE A 6 76.52 10.15 -26.61
C ILE A 6 75.85 9.14 -25.68
N VAL A 7 75.63 9.51 -24.42
CA VAL A 7 74.93 8.67 -23.43
C VAL A 7 73.52 8.33 -23.91
N ALA A 8 72.77 9.32 -24.42
CA ALA A 8 71.43 9.09 -24.95
C ALA A 8 71.43 8.09 -26.13
N LYS A 9 72.38 8.23 -27.07
CA LYS A 9 72.53 7.29 -28.20
C LYS A 9 72.92 5.89 -27.72
N GLN A 10 73.79 5.80 -26.73
CA GLN A 10 74.21 4.53 -26.13
C GLN A 10 73.02 3.83 -25.45
N LEU A 11 72.24 4.56 -24.63
CA LEU A 11 71.04 4.03 -23.96
C LEU A 11 69.99 3.59 -24.98
N LEU A 12 69.77 4.36 -26.05
CA LEU A 12 68.86 3.96 -27.13
C LEU A 12 69.32 2.66 -27.80
N ARG A 13 70.62 2.54 -28.13
CA ARG A 13 71.19 1.31 -28.69
C ARG A 13 71.03 0.11 -27.76
N GLN A 14 71.23 0.31 -26.45
CA GLN A 14 71.04 -0.76 -25.48
C GLN A 14 69.57 -1.17 -25.38
N SER A 15 68.64 -0.21 -25.43
CA SER A 15 67.19 -0.48 -25.39
C SER A 15 66.67 -1.24 -26.61
N THR A 16 67.29 -1.06 -27.79
CA THR A 16 66.91 -1.76 -29.02
C THR A 16 67.49 -3.17 -29.10
N LEU A 17 68.60 -3.43 -28.40
CA LEU A 17 69.21 -4.76 -28.30
C LEU A 17 68.51 -5.67 -27.28
N GLN A 18 67.61 -5.13 -26.45
CA GLN A 18 66.86 -5.94 -25.51
C GLN A 18 65.94 -6.92 -26.26
N PRO A 19 65.83 -8.18 -25.78
CA PRO A 19 64.91 -9.15 -26.34
C PRO A 19 63.47 -8.68 -26.16
N ARG A 20 62.72 -8.68 -27.27
CA ARG A 20 61.35 -8.17 -27.36
C ARG A 20 60.42 -9.23 -27.90
N LEU A 21 59.20 -9.28 -27.36
CA LEU A 21 58.12 -10.14 -27.82
C LEU A 21 57.11 -9.32 -28.63
N LYS A 22 56.62 -9.91 -29.72
CA LYS A 22 55.45 -9.41 -30.45
C LYS A 22 54.21 -10.05 -29.85
N LEU A 23 53.35 -9.23 -29.29
CA LEU A 23 52.03 -9.67 -28.82
C LEU A 23 51.08 -9.82 -30.00
N PRO A 24 50.05 -10.69 -29.90
CA PRO A 24 49.06 -10.89 -30.96
C PRO A 24 48.35 -9.61 -31.42
N ALA A 25 48.22 -8.62 -30.53
CA ALA A 25 47.65 -7.30 -30.82
C ALA A 25 48.61 -6.37 -31.61
N GLY A 26 49.73 -6.88 -32.13
CA GLY A 26 50.72 -6.10 -32.89
C GLY A 26 51.65 -5.24 -32.04
N ARG A 27 51.48 -5.23 -30.71
CA ARG A 27 52.34 -4.48 -29.78
C ARG A 27 53.66 -5.22 -29.55
N ILE A 28 54.76 -4.47 -29.54
CA ILE A 28 56.08 -5.00 -29.19
C ILE A 28 56.39 -4.59 -27.76
N VAL A 29 56.66 -5.56 -26.89
CA VAL A 29 57.00 -5.34 -25.48
C VAL A 29 58.34 -5.98 -25.14
N SER A 30 59.04 -5.47 -24.15
CA SER A 30 60.24 -6.15 -23.63
C SER A 30 59.85 -7.45 -22.90
N LEU A 31 60.79 -8.39 -22.77
CA LEU A 31 60.54 -9.61 -21.98
C LEU A 31 60.19 -9.30 -20.52
N GLU A 32 60.81 -8.29 -19.94
CA GLU A 32 60.56 -7.90 -18.55
C GLU A 32 59.16 -7.29 -18.38
N GLU A 33 58.75 -6.43 -19.31
CA GLU A 33 57.38 -5.90 -19.36
C GLU A 33 56.37 -7.05 -19.52
N GLY A 34 56.65 -8.00 -20.41
CA GLY A 34 55.81 -9.18 -20.58
C GLY A 34 55.64 -9.99 -19.28
N ARG A 35 56.74 -10.21 -18.54
CA ARG A 35 56.69 -10.88 -17.23
C ARG A 35 55.90 -10.09 -16.20
N ARG A 36 56.02 -8.76 -16.17
CA ARG A 36 55.24 -7.91 -15.26
C ARG A 36 53.75 -7.96 -15.58
N LEU A 37 53.38 -7.87 -16.85
CA LEU A 37 51.98 -7.96 -17.28
C LEU A 37 51.39 -9.34 -16.96
N ALA A 38 52.13 -10.42 -17.18
CA ALA A 38 51.68 -11.76 -16.84
C ALA A 38 51.40 -11.93 -15.34
N ARG A 39 52.23 -11.34 -14.46
CA ARG A 39 51.99 -11.36 -13.02
C ARG A 39 50.73 -10.61 -12.63
N LEU A 40 50.53 -9.41 -13.18
CA LEU A 40 49.33 -8.61 -12.90
C LEU A 40 48.05 -9.35 -13.32
N VAL A 41 48.05 -9.95 -14.51
CA VAL A 41 46.90 -10.75 -14.98
C VAL A 41 46.64 -11.93 -14.04
N HIS A 42 47.68 -12.63 -13.60
CA HIS A 42 47.52 -13.76 -12.70
C HIS A 42 46.99 -13.33 -11.32
N GLU A 43 47.50 -12.24 -10.75
CA GLU A 43 47.00 -11.67 -9.49
C GLU A 43 45.54 -11.23 -9.61
N GLU A 44 45.13 -10.60 -10.73
CA GLU A 44 43.74 -10.24 -11.00
C GLU A 44 42.83 -11.49 -11.14
N GLU A 45 43.30 -12.53 -11.82
CA GLU A 45 42.59 -13.81 -11.92
C GLU A 45 42.40 -14.47 -10.55
N GLU A 46 43.42 -14.48 -9.70
CA GLU A 46 43.33 -15.00 -8.33
C GLU A 46 42.37 -14.16 -7.47
N HIS A 47 42.44 -12.84 -7.55
CA HIS A 47 41.53 -11.94 -6.82
C HIS A 47 40.08 -12.07 -7.27
N THR A 48 39.83 -12.22 -8.57
CA THR A 48 38.47 -12.43 -9.11
C THR A 48 37.94 -13.82 -8.74
N ALA A 49 38.78 -14.85 -8.79
CA ALA A 49 38.42 -16.19 -8.33
C ALA A 49 38.08 -16.18 -6.83
N ALA A 50 38.90 -15.55 -5.98
CA ALA A 50 38.63 -15.42 -4.55
C ALA A 50 37.35 -14.61 -4.25
N THR A 51 37.11 -13.53 -5.00
CA THR A 51 35.90 -12.71 -4.85
C THR A 51 34.64 -13.47 -5.27
N SER A 52 34.71 -14.27 -6.33
CA SER A 52 33.59 -15.10 -6.78
C SER A 52 33.28 -16.25 -5.82
N LEU A 53 34.30 -16.88 -5.24
CA LEU A 53 34.16 -17.85 -4.15
C LEU A 53 33.53 -17.21 -2.91
N ALA A 54 34.04 -16.05 -2.48
CA ALA A 54 33.46 -15.31 -1.37
C ALA A 54 32.01 -14.90 -1.65
N ALA A 55 31.67 -14.50 -2.88
CA ALA A 55 30.29 -14.17 -3.26
C ALA A 55 29.38 -15.41 -3.25
N ALA A 56 29.89 -16.59 -3.64
CA ALA A 56 29.15 -17.85 -3.58
C ALA A 56 28.92 -18.31 -2.14
N GLU A 57 29.92 -18.19 -1.26
CA GLU A 57 29.80 -18.50 0.17
C GLU A 57 28.89 -17.51 0.91
N ASN A 58 28.94 -16.21 0.58
CA ASN A 58 27.99 -15.25 1.15
C ASN A 58 26.55 -15.49 0.67
N ARG A 59 26.36 -16.11 -0.51
CA ARG A 59 25.04 -16.49 -1.03
C ARG A 59 24.52 -17.78 -0.40
N SER A 60 25.37 -18.69 0.05
CA SER A 60 24.95 -19.85 0.86
C SER A 60 24.65 -19.47 2.32
N LEU A 61 25.23 -18.36 2.81
CA LEU A 61 24.94 -17.77 4.12
C LEU A 61 23.78 -16.77 4.11
N SER A 62 23.13 -16.50 2.96
CA SER A 62 21.89 -15.72 2.93
C SER A 62 20.72 -16.53 3.49
N SER A 63 20.67 -16.57 4.83
CA SER A 63 19.55 -16.74 5.73
C SER A 63 18.38 -17.67 5.31
N PRO A 64 18.16 -18.80 6.01
CA PRO A 64 16.95 -19.62 5.84
C PRO A 64 15.64 -18.87 6.11
N VAL A 65 15.70 -17.67 6.69
CA VAL A 65 14.56 -16.80 7.01
C VAL A 65 13.82 -16.30 5.76
N VAL A 66 14.46 -16.25 4.58
CA VAL A 66 13.79 -15.81 3.34
C VAL A 66 12.69 -16.80 2.91
N LEU A 67 12.90 -18.11 3.15
CA LEU A 67 11.90 -19.12 2.83
C LEU A 67 10.72 -19.07 3.80
N GLU A 68 10.97 -18.78 5.08
CA GLU A 68 9.91 -18.58 6.08
C GLU A 68 9.03 -17.36 5.74
N GLU A 69 9.61 -16.26 5.28
CA GLU A 69 8.85 -15.07 4.85
C GLU A 69 7.96 -15.37 3.64
N GLN A 70 8.49 -16.05 2.61
CA GLN A 70 7.72 -16.38 1.41
C GLN A 70 6.59 -17.39 1.71
N VAL A 71 6.87 -18.41 2.52
CA VAL A 71 5.88 -19.40 2.96
C VAL A 71 4.83 -18.74 3.84
N SER A 72 5.23 -17.88 4.79
CA SER A 72 4.31 -17.12 5.64
C SER A 72 3.40 -16.20 4.84
N LYS A 73 3.95 -15.49 3.84
CA LYS A 73 3.18 -14.65 2.91
C LYS A 73 2.19 -15.48 2.10
N ARG A 74 2.59 -16.67 1.62
CA ARG A 74 1.73 -17.60 0.89
C ARG A 74 0.59 -18.11 1.78
N ILE A 75 0.87 -18.50 3.02
CA ILE A 75 -0.12 -18.97 3.99
C ILE A 75 -1.14 -17.86 4.31
N LEU A 76 -0.68 -16.63 4.56
CA LEU A 76 -1.57 -15.49 4.80
C LEU A 76 -2.48 -15.20 3.60
N LEU A 77 -1.95 -15.26 2.38
CA LEU A 77 -2.75 -15.08 1.17
C LEU A 77 -3.78 -16.19 0.98
N LEU A 78 -3.42 -17.45 1.23
CA LEU A 78 -4.35 -18.58 1.17
C LEU A 78 -5.45 -18.47 2.23
N ARG A 79 -5.11 -18.08 3.47
CA ARG A 79 -6.09 -17.80 4.52
C ARG A 79 -7.04 -16.67 4.11
N ARG A 80 -6.52 -15.59 3.54
CA ARG A 80 -7.33 -14.48 3.02
C ARG A 80 -8.27 -14.93 1.90
N LYS A 81 -7.79 -15.78 0.99
CA LYS A 81 -8.60 -16.34 -0.11
C LYS A 81 -9.73 -17.23 0.43
N ASN A 82 -9.41 -18.15 1.34
CA ASN A 82 -10.37 -19.08 1.92
C ASN A 82 -11.40 -18.37 2.82
N ASN A 83 -11.00 -17.29 3.50
CA ASN A 83 -11.87 -16.52 4.39
C ASN A 83 -12.57 -15.33 3.69
N SER A 84 -12.53 -15.25 2.36
CA SER A 84 -13.11 -14.11 1.61
C SER A 84 -14.59 -13.89 1.94
N ALA A 85 -15.40 -14.95 1.95
CA ALA A 85 -16.83 -14.86 2.30
C ALA A 85 -17.07 -14.42 3.75
N ALA A 86 -16.27 -14.92 4.70
CA ALA A 86 -16.35 -14.53 6.10
C ALA A 86 -15.95 -13.06 6.31
N ASN A 87 -14.91 -12.60 5.61
CA ASN A 87 -14.46 -11.21 5.64
C ASN A 87 -15.50 -10.26 5.03
N ILE A 88 -16.16 -10.64 3.93
CA ILE A 88 -17.26 -9.87 3.34
C ILE A 88 -18.42 -9.78 4.33
N LYS A 89 -18.81 -10.90 4.96
CA LYS A 89 -19.88 -10.90 5.97
C LYS A 89 -19.55 -10.03 7.18
N ALA A 90 -18.31 -10.08 7.66
CA ALA A 90 -17.83 -9.24 8.75
C ALA A 90 -17.81 -7.75 8.36
N ALA A 91 -17.37 -7.41 7.15
CA ALA A 91 -17.36 -6.05 6.62
C ALA A 91 -18.79 -5.50 6.47
N VAL A 92 -19.72 -6.29 5.94
CA VAL A 92 -21.14 -5.92 5.85
C VAL A 92 -21.75 -5.73 7.24
N ALA A 93 -21.50 -6.65 8.17
CA ALA A 93 -21.97 -6.53 9.55
C ALA A 93 -21.41 -5.27 10.24
N TYR A 94 -20.12 -4.95 10.03
CA TYR A 94 -19.51 -3.73 10.53
C TYR A 94 -20.11 -2.47 9.90
N ALA A 95 -20.34 -2.48 8.57
CA ALA A 95 -21.00 -1.39 7.86
C ALA A 95 -22.45 -1.20 8.32
N GLN A 96 -23.17 -2.28 8.61
CA GLN A 96 -24.53 -2.22 9.18
C GLN A 96 -24.50 -1.73 10.63
N ARG A 97 -23.51 -2.14 11.43
CA ARG A 97 -23.34 -1.69 12.81
C ARG A 97 -22.96 -0.22 12.90
N SER A 98 -22.07 0.25 12.03
CA SER A 98 -21.72 1.67 11.91
C SER A 98 -22.86 2.52 11.35
N LYS A 99 -23.86 1.91 10.70
CA LYS A 99 -25.12 2.55 10.32
C LYS A 99 -26.18 2.58 11.46
N GLY A 100 -25.92 2.01 12.64
CA GLY A 100 -26.77 2.16 13.82
C GLY A 100 -26.12 3.08 14.85
N SER A 101 -26.69 4.18 15.35
CA SER A 101 -28.09 4.65 15.36
C SER A 101 -28.12 6.06 14.75
N SER A 102 -28.69 6.21 13.55
CA SER A 102 -29.03 7.56 13.08
C SER A 102 -30.09 8.13 14.02
N ALA A 103 -29.80 9.29 14.62
CA ALA A 103 -30.73 10.04 15.47
C ALA A 103 -32.09 10.30 14.78
N ALA A 104 -32.15 10.18 13.45
CA ALA A 104 -33.37 10.25 12.65
C ALA A 104 -34.47 9.28 13.11
N GLY A 105 -34.12 8.06 13.54
CA GLY A 105 -35.13 7.07 13.96
C GLY A 105 -35.84 7.41 15.28
N LYS A 106 -35.18 8.17 16.16
CA LYS A 106 -35.77 8.62 17.44
C LYS A 106 -36.65 9.86 17.24
N ILE A 107 -36.23 10.78 16.37
CA ILE A 107 -36.99 11.99 16.04
C ILE A 107 -38.31 11.61 15.36
N ASP A 108 -38.32 10.64 14.43
CA ASP A 108 -39.55 10.20 13.76
C ASP A 108 -40.58 9.59 14.72
N THR A 109 -40.13 8.85 15.74
CA THR A 109 -41.04 8.30 16.76
C THR A 109 -41.61 9.37 17.67
N GLU A 110 -40.81 10.36 18.08
CA GLU A 110 -41.27 11.46 18.93
C GLU A 110 -42.24 12.37 18.17
N VAL A 111 -41.97 12.69 16.91
CA VAL A 111 -42.87 13.48 16.05
C VAL A 111 -44.18 12.74 15.81
N ARG A 112 -44.14 11.42 15.56
CA ARG A 112 -45.36 10.61 15.39
C ARG A 112 -46.20 10.57 16.68
N ASP A 113 -45.58 10.46 17.84
CA ASP A 113 -46.27 10.47 19.13
C ASP A 113 -46.87 11.84 19.47
N ILE A 114 -46.16 12.94 19.16
CA ILE A 114 -46.68 14.30 19.32
C ILE A 114 -47.88 14.53 18.39
N ALA A 115 -47.77 14.13 17.12
CA ALA A 115 -48.87 14.24 16.15
C ALA A 115 -50.10 13.42 16.59
N ALA A 116 -49.90 12.20 17.10
CA ALA A 116 -50.98 11.37 17.63
C ALA A 116 -51.66 11.99 18.85
N LYS A 117 -50.90 12.64 19.75
CA LYS A 117 -51.45 13.35 20.92
C LYS A 117 -52.27 14.59 20.51
N LEU A 118 -51.80 15.37 19.54
CA LEU A 118 -52.53 16.54 19.04
C LEU A 118 -53.85 16.15 18.36
N LEU A 119 -53.81 15.12 17.49
CA LEU A 119 -55.03 14.63 16.82
C LEU A 119 -56.09 14.12 17.80
N ARG A 120 -55.70 13.45 18.89
CA ARG A 120 -56.65 13.01 19.93
C ARG A 120 -57.22 14.18 20.73
N LYS A 121 -56.42 15.22 20.99
CA LYS A 121 -56.87 16.42 21.74
C LYS A 121 -57.93 17.22 20.98
N ASP A 122 -57.82 17.30 19.66
CA ASP A 122 -58.80 18.01 18.83
C ASP A 122 -60.12 17.24 18.62
N GLN A 123 -60.13 15.92 18.83
CA GLN A 123 -61.36 15.14 18.75
C GLN A 123 -62.32 15.43 19.92
N SER A 124 -61.80 15.67 21.14
CA SER A 124 -62.63 15.94 22.32
C SER A 124 -63.26 17.35 22.26
N SER A 125 -62.51 18.34 21.80
CA SER A 125 -63.00 19.72 21.63
C SER A 125 -64.06 19.80 20.52
N ARG A 126 -63.87 19.06 19.42
CA ARG A 126 -64.84 18.98 18.30
C ARG A 126 -66.12 18.25 18.69
N ALA A 127 -66.03 17.22 19.54
CA ALA A 127 -67.20 16.53 20.10
C ALA A 127 -68.02 17.45 21.01
N ALA A 128 -67.37 18.18 21.93
CA ALA A 128 -68.02 19.16 22.79
C ALA A 128 -68.67 20.31 21.99
N LEU A 129 -68.01 20.78 20.93
CA LEU A 129 -68.56 21.81 20.04
C LEU A 129 -69.80 21.31 19.28
N ARG A 130 -69.78 20.06 18.78
CA ARG A 130 -70.95 19.42 18.15
C ARG A 130 -72.11 19.28 19.11
N GLU A 131 -71.85 18.87 20.36
CA GLU A 131 -72.87 18.74 21.38
C GLU A 131 -73.50 20.10 21.72
N ARG A 132 -72.68 21.15 21.87
CA ARG A 132 -73.15 22.52 22.13
C ARG A 132 -73.99 23.07 20.97
N HIS A 133 -73.60 22.77 19.73
CA HIS A 133 -74.36 23.14 18.54
C HIS A 133 -75.68 22.35 18.41
N GLY A 134 -75.71 21.09 18.84
CA GLY A 134 -76.95 20.31 18.96
C GLY A 134 -77.92 20.91 19.97
N ARG A 135 -77.42 21.29 21.15
CA ARG A 135 -78.23 21.94 22.21
C ARG A 135 -78.75 23.32 21.80
N SER A 136 -77.96 24.13 21.09
CA SER A 136 -78.39 25.46 20.64
C SER A 136 -79.51 25.40 19.58
N LYS A 137 -79.47 24.39 18.69
CA LYS A 137 -80.57 24.13 17.75
C LYS A 137 -81.84 23.62 18.45
N GLY A 138 -81.70 22.78 19.48
CA GLY A 138 -82.83 22.31 20.30
C GLY A 138 -83.55 23.42 21.07
N ALA A 139 -82.80 24.38 21.62
CA ALA A 139 -83.35 25.50 22.37
C ALA A 139 -84.13 26.50 21.48
N ARG A 140 -83.67 26.74 20.24
CA ARG A 140 -84.40 27.57 19.26
C ARG A 140 -85.70 26.92 18.77
N LYS A 141 -85.79 25.59 18.74
CA LYS A 141 -87.00 24.88 18.30
C LYS A 141 -88.11 24.87 19.35
N ARG A 142 -87.81 25.16 20.62
CA ARG A 142 -88.78 25.19 21.73
C ARG A 142 -89.32 26.59 22.05
N LYS A 143 -88.75 27.66 21.47
CA LYS A 143 -89.26 29.04 21.60
C LYS A 143 -89.64 29.58 20.21
N GLY A 144 -90.88 29.30 19.80
CA GLY A 144 -91.53 29.97 18.67
C GLY A 144 -92.74 29.19 18.16
N PRO A 145 -93.81 29.88 17.73
CA PRO A 145 -94.69 30.73 18.53
C PRO A 145 -96.04 30.01 18.72
N SER A 146 -96.53 29.92 19.95
CA SER A 146 -97.92 29.52 20.19
C SER A 146 -98.82 30.69 19.78
N HIS A 147 -99.33 30.65 18.54
CA HIS A 147 -100.36 31.58 18.09
C HIS A 147 -101.59 30.79 17.60
N LYS A 148 -102.67 31.02 18.36
CA LYS A 148 -104.09 30.78 18.09
C LYS A 148 -104.55 29.34 17.92
#